data_AF-N2BPB2-F1
#
_entry.id   AF-N2BPB2-F1
#
_cell.length_a   1.000
_cell.length_b   1.000
_cell.length_c   1.000
_cell.angle_alpha   90.00
_cell.angle_beta   90.00
_cell.angle_gamma   90.00
#
_symmetry.space_group_name_H-M   'P 1'
#
loop_
_entity.id
_entity.type
_entity.pdbx_description
1 polymer ?
#
loop_
_entity_poly.entity_id
_entity_poly.type
_entity_poly.pdbx_seq_one_letter_code
_entity_poly.pdbx_strand_id
1 'polypeptide(L)'
;MKFADLTDDFTQLALPVLSHPRVRSMDQFIQHGSTTTLDHCMAVAYCSLLFVRTLNITCNEQDLVTAALLHDYYLYDWHIKDACPQRLHGFSHPHLALRNAMEDFILSKRAKNAIKRHMFPLTPIPPKYREGLIICFIDKICSTYEIFAKQPWAWAHLRELEV
;
A
#
# COMPACT_ATOMS: atom_id res chain seq x y z
N MET A 1 -12.84 10.19 -17.29
CA MET A 1 -12.14 8.89 -17.20
C MET A 1 -13.20 7.80 -17.18
N LYS A 2 -13.19 6.84 -18.12
CA LYS A 2 -14.07 5.68 -17.99
C LYS A 2 -13.46 4.75 -16.93
N PHE A 3 -14.29 4.04 -16.16
CA PHE A 3 -13.81 3.14 -15.11
C PHE A 3 -12.93 2.01 -15.65
N ALA A 4 -13.21 1.52 -16.86
CA ALA A 4 -12.38 0.52 -17.54
C ALA A 4 -10.92 1.01 -17.73
N ASP A 5 -10.75 2.25 -18.22
CA ASP A 5 -9.43 2.85 -18.44
C ASP A 5 -8.60 2.92 -17.14
N LEU A 6 -9.24 3.19 -16.00
CA LEU A 6 -8.54 3.24 -14.71
C LEU A 6 -8.03 1.85 -14.28
N THR A 7 -8.84 0.81 -14.46
CA THR A 7 -8.48 -0.55 -14.06
C THR A 7 -7.33 -1.09 -14.89
N ASP A 8 -7.34 -0.83 -16.20
CA ASP A 8 -6.26 -1.24 -17.11
C ASP A 8 -4.95 -0.50 -16.75
N ASP A 9 -5.02 0.82 -16.55
CA ASP A 9 -3.86 1.62 -16.17
C ASP A 9 -3.32 1.22 -14.79
N PHE A 10 -4.19 0.99 -13.82
CA PHE A 10 -3.78 0.50 -12.51
C PHE A 10 -3.04 -0.83 -12.62
N THR A 11 -3.60 -1.77 -13.41
CA THR A 11 -3.00 -3.08 -13.65
C THR A 11 -1.59 -2.94 -14.21
N GLN A 12 -1.40 -2.08 -15.22
CA GLN A 12 -0.08 -1.84 -15.82
C GLN A 12 0.92 -1.27 -14.82
N LEU A 13 0.52 -0.30 -13.99
CA LEU A 13 1.37 0.32 -12.98
C LEU A 13 1.70 -0.63 -11.82
N ALA A 14 0.77 -1.51 -11.46
CA ALA A 14 0.85 -2.40 -10.31
C ALA A 14 1.59 -3.71 -10.62
N LEU A 15 1.50 -4.21 -11.86
CA LEU A 15 2.03 -5.51 -12.27
C LEU A 15 3.51 -5.74 -11.88
N PRO A 16 4.45 -4.77 -12.08
CA PRO A 16 5.85 -4.98 -11.70
C PRO A 16 6.09 -5.22 -10.21
N VAL A 17 5.16 -4.79 -9.35
CA VAL A 17 5.23 -5.00 -7.90
C VAL A 17 4.43 -6.24 -7.49
N LEU A 18 3.21 -6.39 -8.03
CA LEU A 18 2.32 -7.49 -7.69
C LEU A 18 2.83 -8.85 -8.17
N SER A 19 3.62 -8.91 -9.25
CA SER A 19 4.20 -10.17 -9.73
C SER A 19 5.32 -10.70 -8.82
N HIS A 20 5.72 -9.98 -7.78
CA HIS A 20 6.79 -10.41 -6.88
C HIS A 20 6.26 -11.40 -5.82
N PRO A 21 6.84 -12.60 -5.67
CA PRO A 21 6.31 -13.63 -4.76
C PRO A 21 6.20 -13.19 -3.30
N ARG A 22 7.18 -12.42 -2.79
CA ARG A 22 7.13 -11.88 -1.42
C ARG A 22 6.04 -10.80 -1.26
N VAL A 23 5.70 -10.07 -2.32
CA VAL A 23 4.55 -9.14 -2.29
C VAL A 23 3.26 -9.96 -2.21
N ARG A 24 3.11 -11.02 -3.03
CA ARG A 24 1.96 -11.93 -2.95
C ARG A 24 1.81 -12.60 -1.58
N SER A 25 2.92 -12.91 -0.89
CA SER A 25 2.85 -13.51 0.45
C SER A 25 2.21 -12.60 1.51
N MET A 26 2.05 -11.30 1.25
CA MET A 26 1.30 -10.40 2.14
C MET A 26 -0.16 -10.83 2.33
N ASP A 27 -0.70 -11.68 1.45
CA ASP A 27 -2.04 -12.24 1.59
C ASP A 27 -2.20 -13.19 2.79
N GLN A 28 -1.08 -13.62 3.37
CA GLN A 28 -1.05 -14.52 4.53
C GLN A 28 -1.14 -13.78 5.86
N PHE A 29 -1.06 -12.45 5.85
CA PHE A 29 -1.03 -11.63 7.06
C PHE A 29 -2.28 -10.78 7.15
N ILE A 30 -2.90 -10.71 8.33
CA ILE A 30 -4.08 -9.88 8.55
C ILE A 30 -3.66 -8.45 8.89
N GLN A 31 -4.28 -7.48 8.21
CA GLN A 31 -4.10 -6.05 8.45
C GLN A 31 -5.23 -5.51 9.34
N HIS A 32 -6.47 -5.58 8.88
CA HIS A 32 -7.65 -5.01 9.56
C HIS A 32 -8.86 -5.95 9.45
N GLY A 33 -9.42 -6.37 10.57
CA GLY A 33 -10.60 -7.25 10.58
C GLY A 33 -10.31 -8.58 9.87
N SER A 34 -10.92 -8.78 8.70
CA SER A 34 -10.66 -9.94 7.82
C SER A 34 -9.87 -9.58 6.56
N THR A 35 -9.37 -8.35 6.44
CA THR A 35 -8.62 -7.86 5.29
C THR A 35 -7.14 -8.23 5.45
N THR A 36 -6.57 -8.82 4.41
CA THR A 36 -5.14 -9.16 4.36
C THR A 36 -4.29 -7.91 4.10
N THR A 37 -3.00 -7.95 4.45
CA THR A 37 -2.06 -6.86 4.15
C THR A 37 -1.98 -6.62 2.64
N LEU A 38 -2.05 -7.68 1.82
CA LEU A 38 -2.08 -7.53 0.37
C LEU A 38 -3.34 -6.77 -0.10
N ASP A 39 -4.52 -7.18 0.36
CA ASP A 39 -5.79 -6.55 -0.03
C ASP A 39 -5.85 -5.08 0.38
N HIS A 40 -5.35 -4.76 1.57
CA HIS A 40 -5.24 -3.40 2.06
C HIS A 40 -4.32 -2.55 1.17
N CYS A 41 -3.10 -3.02 0.90
CA CYS A 41 -2.15 -2.32 0.02
C CYS A 41 -2.70 -2.11 -1.40
N MET A 42 -3.39 -3.10 -1.97
CA MET A 42 -4.04 -2.98 -3.28
C MET A 42 -5.17 -1.94 -3.25
N ALA A 43 -5.99 -1.92 -2.19
CA ALA A 43 -7.04 -0.92 -2.01
C ALA A 43 -6.46 0.49 -1.93
N VAL A 44 -5.45 0.69 -1.10
CA VAL A 44 -4.80 2.00 -0.96
C VAL A 44 -4.19 2.46 -2.28
N ALA A 45 -3.55 1.55 -3.03
CA ALA A 45 -2.97 1.88 -4.33
C ALA A 45 -4.03 2.26 -5.37
N TYR A 46 -5.09 1.46 -5.50
CA TYR A 46 -6.17 1.70 -6.46
C TYR A 46 -6.92 2.98 -6.13
N CYS A 47 -7.34 3.16 -4.87
CA CYS A 47 -8.04 4.35 -4.41
C CYS A 47 -7.17 5.61 -4.52
N SER A 48 -5.86 5.51 -4.32
CA SER A 48 -4.94 6.63 -4.52
C SER A 48 -4.89 7.07 -5.98
N LEU A 49 -4.78 6.12 -6.92
CA LEU A 49 -4.80 6.44 -8.35
C LEU A 49 -6.15 7.04 -8.78
N LEU A 50 -7.25 6.45 -8.32
CA LEU A 50 -8.59 6.99 -8.55
C LEU A 50 -8.72 8.43 -8.02
N PHE A 51 -8.24 8.68 -6.80
CA PHE A 51 -8.32 9.98 -6.14
C PHE A 51 -7.56 11.06 -6.92
N VAL A 52 -6.30 10.80 -7.29
CA VAL A 52 -5.50 11.81 -8.01
C VAL A 52 -6.06 12.11 -9.39
N ARG A 53 -6.56 11.10 -10.10
CA ARG A 53 -7.14 11.29 -11.44
C ARG A 53 -8.49 11.98 -11.39
N THR A 54 -9.33 11.65 -10.41
CA THR A 54 -10.64 12.30 -10.24
C THR A 54 -10.50 13.78 -9.92
N LEU A 55 -9.49 14.15 -9.13
CA LEU A 55 -9.23 15.54 -8.73
C LEU A 55 -8.20 16.25 -9.61
N ASN A 56 -7.71 15.61 -10.67
CA ASN A 56 -6.65 16.12 -11.55
C ASN A 56 -5.39 16.58 -10.79
N ILE A 57 -5.02 15.86 -9.73
CA ILE A 57 -3.82 16.14 -8.94
C ILE A 57 -2.59 15.58 -9.67
N THR A 58 -1.70 16.47 -10.12
CA THR A 58 -0.44 16.04 -10.75
C THR A 58 0.52 15.42 -9.72
N CYS A 59 0.90 14.17 -9.94
CA CYS A 59 1.96 13.44 -9.24
C CYS A 59 2.62 12.41 -10.16
N ASN A 60 3.68 11.75 -9.69
CA ASN A 60 4.23 10.58 -10.37
C ASN A 60 3.36 9.35 -10.02
N GLU A 61 2.50 8.92 -10.97
CA GLU A 61 1.57 7.80 -10.75
C GLU A 61 2.29 6.47 -10.51
N GLN A 62 3.43 6.24 -11.14
CA GLN A 62 4.23 5.03 -10.92
C GLN A 62 4.75 4.97 -9.48
N ASP A 63 5.36 6.06 -8.98
CA ASP A 63 5.82 6.14 -7.60
C ASP A 63 4.65 6.05 -6.60
N LEU A 64 3.48 6.61 -6.95
CA LEU A 64 2.27 6.54 -6.13
C LEU A 64 1.80 5.08 -5.98
N VAL A 65 1.61 4.36 -7.09
CA VAL A 65 1.13 2.97 -7.06
C VAL A 65 2.18 2.05 -6.43
N THR A 66 3.45 2.16 -6.83
CA THR A 66 4.53 1.35 -6.25
C THR A 66 4.67 1.57 -4.74
N ALA A 67 4.67 2.82 -4.27
CA ALA A 67 4.80 3.07 -2.83
C ALA A 67 3.56 2.67 -2.04
N ALA A 68 2.36 2.82 -2.60
CA ALA A 68 1.13 2.38 -1.98
C ALA A 68 1.09 0.85 -1.82
N LEU A 69 1.52 0.10 -2.83
CA LEU A 69 1.58 -1.36 -2.75
C LEU A 69 2.62 -1.87 -1.73
N LEU A 70 3.60 -1.03 -1.38
CA LEU A 70 4.74 -1.40 -0.53
C LEU A 70 4.75 -0.70 0.84
N HIS A 71 3.76 0.14 1.15
CA HIS A 71 3.79 0.96 2.37
C HIS A 71 3.79 0.10 3.65
N ASP A 72 3.09 -1.02 3.60
CA ASP A 72 2.96 -2.04 4.65
C ASP A 72 3.69 -3.34 4.33
N TYR A 73 4.79 -3.27 3.57
CA TYR A 73 5.60 -4.42 3.18
C TYR A 73 6.47 -5.00 4.32
N TYR A 74 5.89 -5.19 5.50
CA TYR A 74 6.59 -5.61 6.72
C TYR A 74 6.73 -7.14 6.85
N LEU A 75 5.89 -7.94 6.16
CA LEU A 75 5.99 -9.40 5.99
C LEU A 75 5.83 -10.25 7.27
N TYR A 76 4.91 -9.89 8.15
CA TYR A 76 4.55 -10.68 9.34
C TYR A 76 3.15 -10.31 9.82
N ASP A 77 2.44 -11.18 10.54
CA ASP A 77 1.18 -10.80 11.17
C ASP A 77 1.43 -10.02 12.47
N TRP A 78 1.06 -8.73 12.50
CA TRP A 78 1.32 -7.85 13.63
C TRP A 78 0.42 -8.11 14.85
N HIS A 79 -0.63 -8.92 14.71
CA HIS A 79 -1.46 -9.37 15.82
C HIS A 79 -0.78 -10.47 16.65
N ILE A 80 0.23 -11.14 16.08
CA ILE A 80 1.03 -12.14 16.78
C ILE A 80 2.10 -11.43 17.61
N LYS A 81 1.97 -11.51 18.94
CA LYS A 81 2.80 -10.76 19.92
C LYS A 81 4.31 -10.85 19.67
N ASP A 82 4.81 -12.00 19.25
CA ASP A 82 6.23 -12.26 19.06
C ASP A 82 6.69 -12.18 17.59
N ALA A 83 5.76 -11.93 16.65
CA ALA A 83 6.10 -11.79 15.23
C ALA A 83 6.65 -10.40 14.91
N CYS A 84 6.24 -9.38 15.67
CA CYS A 84 6.74 -8.02 15.50
C CYS A 84 8.15 -7.89 16.08
N PRO A 85 9.20 -7.63 15.27
CA PRO A 85 10.57 -7.53 15.78
C PRO A 85 10.77 -6.34 16.74
N GLN A 86 9.87 -5.35 16.68
CA GLN A 86 9.93 -4.10 17.43
C GLN A 86 8.59 -3.92 18.15
N ARG A 87 8.56 -3.92 19.49
CA ARG A 87 7.33 -3.92 20.33
C ARG A 87 6.25 -2.88 19.99
N LEU A 88 6.56 -1.86 19.19
CA LEU A 88 5.63 -0.82 18.74
C LEU A 88 5.47 -0.86 17.22
N HIS A 89 4.58 -1.74 16.71
CA HIS A 89 4.34 -1.93 15.28
C HIS A 89 4.12 -0.61 14.52
N GLY A 90 3.17 0.22 14.96
CA GLY A 90 2.81 1.47 14.25
C GLY A 90 3.92 2.52 14.13
N PHE A 91 4.97 2.45 14.96
CA PHE A 91 6.12 3.38 14.87
C PHE A 91 7.27 2.81 14.02
N SER A 92 7.22 1.53 13.74
CA SER A 92 8.41 0.76 13.36
C SER A 92 8.22 0.05 12.02
N HIS A 93 7.00 -0.35 11.67
CA HIS A 93 6.71 -0.96 10.36
C HIS A 93 7.07 -0.06 9.17
N PRO A 94 6.98 1.29 9.18
CA PRO A 94 7.36 2.08 8.00
C PRO A 94 8.86 1.94 7.67
N HIS A 95 9.68 1.71 8.68
CA HIS A 95 11.12 1.47 8.52
C HIS A 95 11.39 0.07 8.00
N LEU A 96 10.67 -0.93 8.52
CA LEU A 96 10.81 -2.31 8.07
C LEU A 96 10.28 -2.50 6.64
N ALA A 97 9.11 -1.96 6.34
CA ALA A 97 8.52 -1.96 5.00
C ALA A 97 9.48 -1.33 3.99
N LEU A 98 10.04 -0.16 4.33
CA LEU A 98 11.06 0.46 3.48
C LEU A 98 12.30 -0.42 3.32
N ARG A 99 12.79 -1.06 4.39
CA ARG A 99 13.96 -1.95 4.32
C ARG A 99 13.70 -3.12 3.37
N ASN A 100 12.61 -3.86 3.59
CA ASN A 100 12.24 -5.00 2.75
C ASN A 100 12.02 -4.56 1.29
N ALA A 101 11.36 -3.42 1.09
CA ALA A 101 11.10 -2.91 -0.26
C ALA A 101 12.40 -2.49 -0.98
N MET A 102 13.41 -2.01 -0.26
CA MET A 102 14.73 -1.69 -0.82
C MET A 102 15.61 -2.92 -1.08
N GLU A 103 15.31 -4.07 -0.45
CA GLU A 103 15.96 -5.34 -0.75
C GLU A 103 15.46 -5.91 -2.08
N ASP A 104 14.16 -5.80 -2.35
CA ASP A 104 13.52 -6.42 -3.51
C ASP A 104 13.36 -5.47 -4.72
N PHE A 105 13.35 -4.15 -4.51
CA PHE A 105 13.04 -3.17 -5.56
C PHE A 105 14.00 -1.97 -5.62
N ILE A 106 14.24 -1.47 -6.83
CA ILE A 106 14.93 -0.19 -7.06
C ILE A 106 13.91 0.95 -6.93
N LEU A 107 13.86 1.56 -5.74
CA LEU A 107 12.90 2.63 -5.45
C LEU A 107 13.47 4.04 -5.65
N SER A 108 12.63 4.92 -6.19
CA SER A 108 12.91 6.36 -6.29
C SER A 108 12.95 7.03 -4.91
N LYS A 109 13.45 8.27 -4.85
CA LYS A 109 13.41 9.08 -3.61
C LYS A 109 11.99 9.39 -3.16
N ARG A 110 11.01 9.45 -4.07
CA ARG A 110 9.60 9.71 -3.76
C ARG A 110 8.96 8.48 -3.13
N ALA A 111 9.12 7.32 -3.76
CA ALA A 111 8.58 6.07 -3.25
C ALA A 111 9.15 5.72 -1.86
N LYS A 112 10.47 5.82 -1.69
CA LYS A 112 11.13 5.63 -0.39
C LYS A 112 10.59 6.58 0.69
N ASN A 113 10.32 7.84 0.33
CA ASN A 113 9.79 8.82 1.27
C ASN A 113 8.33 8.53 1.65
N ALA A 114 7.51 8.14 0.67
CA ALA A 114 6.11 7.76 0.90
C ALA A 114 6.02 6.56 1.84
N ILE A 115 6.70 5.45 1.53
CA ILE A 115 6.72 4.25 2.39
C ILE A 115 7.17 4.60 3.81
N LYS A 116 8.27 5.36 3.97
CA LYS A 116 8.81 5.69 5.30
C LYS A 116 7.90 6.58 6.15
N ARG A 117 7.02 7.38 5.53
CA ARG A 117 6.32 8.48 6.22
C ARG A 117 4.78 8.41 6.12
N HIS A 118 4.24 7.33 5.58
CA HIS A 118 2.79 7.18 5.41
C HIS A 118 2.02 7.13 6.74
N MET A 119 2.69 6.83 7.86
CA MET A 119 2.11 6.80 9.20
C MET A 119 1.98 8.16 9.88
N PHE A 120 2.23 9.28 9.20
CA PHE A 120 1.91 10.60 9.78
C PHE A 120 0.40 10.69 10.14
N PRO A 121 0.01 11.27 11.30
CA PRO A 121 0.84 11.94 12.31
C PRO A 121 1.40 11.03 13.43
N LEU A 122 1.15 9.71 13.39
CA LEU A 122 1.71 8.76 14.37
C LEU A 122 3.24 8.77 14.32
N THR A 123 3.81 8.67 13.11
CA THR A 123 5.21 9.05 12.90
C THR A 123 5.28 10.56 12.65
N PRO A 124 6.02 11.34 13.46
CA PRO A 124 5.83 12.81 13.53
C PRO A 124 6.35 13.57 12.29
N ILE A 125 7.07 12.90 11.39
CA ILE A 125 7.65 13.55 10.21
C ILE A 125 6.71 13.34 9.01
N PRO A 126 6.09 14.40 8.45
CA PRO A 126 5.15 14.25 7.34
C PRO A 126 5.85 13.85 6.03
N PRO A 127 5.12 13.23 5.09
CA PRO A 127 5.58 13.02 3.73
C PRO A 127 6.02 14.32 3.06
N LYS A 128 7.13 14.27 2.31
CA LYS A 128 7.68 15.44 1.60
C LYS A 128 7.03 15.64 0.24
N TYR A 129 6.59 14.56 -0.40
CA TYR A 129 6.05 14.56 -1.76
C TYR A 129 4.56 14.29 -1.75
N ARG A 130 3.87 14.74 -2.81
CA ARG A 130 2.41 14.60 -2.96
C ARG A 130 1.98 13.14 -2.86
N GLU A 131 2.72 12.24 -3.50
CA GLU A 131 2.44 10.80 -3.51
C GLU A 131 2.33 10.25 -2.09
N GLY A 132 3.28 10.61 -1.22
CA GLY A 132 3.24 10.19 0.19
C GLY A 132 2.13 10.84 1.00
N LEU A 133 1.75 12.10 0.71
CA LEU A 133 0.59 12.74 1.36
C LEU A 133 -0.72 12.06 0.96
N ILE A 134 -0.86 11.71 -0.31
CA ILE A 134 -2.03 10.99 -0.84
C ILE A 134 -2.12 9.60 -0.21
N ILE A 135 -1.03 8.82 -0.25
CA ILE A 135 -0.97 7.49 0.35
C ILE A 135 -1.31 7.58 1.84
N CYS A 136 -0.68 8.51 2.55
CA CYS A 136 -0.97 8.76 3.97
C CYS A 136 -2.45 9.03 4.20
N PHE A 137 -3.14 9.78 3.35
CA PHE A 137 -4.56 10.10 3.54
C PHE A 137 -5.47 8.91 3.19
N ILE A 138 -5.23 8.28 2.02
CA ILE A 138 -6.05 7.18 1.50
C ILE A 138 -5.91 5.93 2.37
N ASP A 139 -4.73 5.66 2.91
CA ASP A 139 -4.47 4.62 3.91
C ASP A 139 -5.49 4.68 5.05
N LYS A 140 -5.63 5.84 5.72
CA LYS A 140 -6.57 6.00 6.84
C LYS A 140 -8.02 5.83 6.40
N ILE A 141 -8.39 6.25 5.18
CA ILE A 141 -9.74 6.05 4.65
C ILE A 141 -10.01 4.55 4.47
N CYS A 142 -9.07 3.82 3.86
CA CYS A 142 -9.18 2.38 3.64
C CYS A 142 -9.23 1.64 4.97
N SER A 143 -8.32 1.93 5.91
CA SER A 143 -8.32 1.32 7.24
C SER A 143 -9.63 1.57 7.99
N THR A 144 -10.16 2.80 7.94
CA THR A 144 -11.44 3.12 8.59
C THR A 144 -12.57 2.30 7.97
N TYR A 145 -12.65 2.23 6.64
CA TYR A 145 -13.66 1.45 5.95
C TYR A 145 -13.56 -0.05 6.29
N GLU A 146 -12.35 -0.61 6.29
CA GLU A 146 -12.08 -2.01 6.59
C GLU A 146 -12.46 -2.43 8.01
N ILE A 147 -12.37 -1.51 8.98
CA ILE A 147 -12.80 -1.77 10.36
C ILE A 147 -14.33 -1.96 10.45
N PHE A 148 -15.10 -1.25 9.63
CA PHE A 148 -16.58 -1.26 9.70
C PHE A 148 -17.25 -2.20 8.69
N ALA A 149 -16.60 -2.48 7.56
CA ALA A 149 -17.14 -3.33 6.50
C ALA A 149 -16.71 -4.80 6.67
N LYS A 150 -17.66 -5.74 6.49
CA LYS A 150 -17.34 -7.18 6.38
C LYS A 150 -16.99 -7.49 4.93
N GLN A 151 -15.74 -7.87 4.67
CA GLN A 151 -15.19 -8.15 3.32
C GLN A 151 -15.27 -6.95 2.36
N PRO A 152 -14.48 -5.89 2.61
CA PRO A 152 -14.58 -4.62 1.88
C PRO A 152 -14.14 -4.69 0.42
N TRP A 153 -13.29 -5.65 0.04
CA TRP A 153 -12.61 -5.65 -1.24
C TRP A 153 -12.80 -6.95 -2.03
N ALA A 154 -12.97 -6.84 -3.35
CA ALA A 154 -13.08 -7.97 -4.27
C ALA A 154 -12.14 -7.76 -5.47
N TRP A 155 -10.99 -8.46 -5.46
CA TRP A 155 -9.90 -8.26 -6.43
C TRP A 155 -9.77 -9.36 -7.49
N ALA A 156 -10.87 -10.01 -7.87
CA ALA A 156 -10.86 -11.22 -8.73
C ALA A 156 -9.92 -11.08 -9.95
N HIS A 157 -10.05 -10.01 -10.72
CA HIS A 157 -9.23 -9.75 -11.91
C HIS A 157 -7.72 -9.53 -11.66
N LEU A 158 -7.33 -9.01 -10.48
CA LEU A 158 -5.91 -8.75 -10.16
C LEU A 158 -5.22 -9.96 -9.51
N ARG A 159 -6.00 -10.83 -8.89
CA ARG A 159 -5.52 -12.11 -8.33
C ARG A 159 -5.27 -13.15 -9.43
N GLU A 160 -5.93 -12.99 -10.58
CA GLU A 160 -5.75 -13.83 -11.77
C GLU A 160 -4.58 -13.40 -12.67
N LEU A 161 -3.84 -12.34 -12.33
CA LEU A 161 -2.70 -11.84 -13.11
C LEU A 161 -1.47 -12.77 -13.13
N GLU A 162 -1.60 -14.02 -12.68
CA GLU A 162 -0.58 -15.07 -12.75
C GLU A 162 -1.23 -16.42 -13.14
N VAL A 163 -1.28 -16.68 -14.45
CA VAL A 163 -0.70 -17.90 -15.06
C VAL A 163 0.31 -17.44 -16.11
#